data_AF-A0A962AJJ5-F1
#
_entry.id   AF-A0A962AJJ5-F1
#
_cell.length_a   1.000
_cell.length_b   1.000
_cell.length_c   1.000
_cell.angle_alpha   90.00
_cell.angle_beta   90.00
_cell.angle_gamma   90.00
#
_symmetry.space_group_name_H-M   'P 1'
#
loop_
_entity.id
_entity.type
_entity.pdbx_description
1 polymer ?
#
loop_
_entity_poly.entity_id
_entity_poly.type
_entity_poly.pdbx_seq_one_letter_code
_entity_poly.pdbx_strand_id
1 'polypeptide(L)' 'MSGNRFGTLFQYQTWGESHGPAIGCVVDGLPPRMKLSESDIQPALDRRRPGKSRHTTQRR' A
#
# COMPACT_ATOMS: atom_id res chain seq x y z
N MET A 1 17.45 -8.47 -4.54
CA MET A 1 16.80 -8.17 -3.23
C MET A 1 15.76 -9.25 -2.95
N SER A 2 16.01 -10.14 -2.00
CA SER A 2 15.13 -11.26 -1.64
C SER A 2 14.60 -11.06 -0.23
N GLY A 3 13.43 -10.43 -0.11
CA GLY A 3 12.83 -10.10 1.19
C GLY A 3 11.55 -9.30 1.08
N ASN A 4 10.72 -9.60 0.08
CA ASN A 4 9.51 -8.84 -0.22
C ASN A 4 8.21 -9.54 0.22
N ARG A 5 8.28 -10.71 0.86
CA ARG A 5 7.12 -11.49 1.33
C ARG A 5 7.14 -11.57 2.85
N PHE A 6 6.00 -11.26 3.49
CA PHE A 6 5.84 -11.23 4.93
C PHE A 6 4.58 -12.00 5.34
N GLY A 7 4.61 -12.67 6.50
CA GLY A 7 3.49 -13.43 7.04
C GLY A 7 3.53 -14.93 6.72
N THR A 8 2.58 -15.69 7.29
CA THR A 8 2.47 -17.16 7.15
C THR A 8 1.10 -17.58 6.62
N LEU A 9 0.02 -17.26 7.35
CA LEU A 9 -1.37 -17.57 6.94
C LEU A 9 -2.03 -16.37 6.25
N PHE A 10 -1.93 -15.19 6.87
CA PHE A 10 -2.17 -13.92 6.23
C PHE A 10 -0.83 -13.36 5.79
N GLN A 11 -0.64 -13.21 4.50
CA GLN A 11 0.64 -12.82 3.92
C GLN A 11 0.49 -11.73 2.89
N TYR A 12 1.53 -10.95 2.70
CA TYR A 12 1.61 -10.00 1.60
C TYR A 12 2.98 -10.01 0.96
N GLN A 13 3.01 -9.77 -0.34
CA GLN A 13 4.22 -9.63 -1.12
C GLN A 13 4.22 -8.30 -1.88
N THR A 14 5.28 -7.51 -1.77
CA THR A 14 5.41 -6.21 -2.44
C THR A 14 6.27 -6.30 -3.69
N TRP A 15 6.04 -5.38 -4.63
CA TRP A 15 6.82 -5.27 -5.86
C TRP A 15 6.78 -3.84 -6.41
N GLY A 16 7.65 -3.57 -7.37
CA GLY A 16 7.81 -2.26 -8.01
C GLY A 16 8.88 -1.39 -7.34
N GLU A 17 9.30 -0.38 -8.08
CA GLU A 17 10.37 0.55 -7.70
C GLU A 17 9.85 1.98 -7.68
N SER A 18 10.48 2.85 -6.88
CA SER A 18 10.06 4.25 -6.73
C SER A 18 10.08 5.06 -8.03
N HIS A 19 10.96 4.69 -8.97
CA HIS A 19 11.07 5.31 -10.30
C HIS A 19 10.47 4.42 -11.41
N GLY A 20 9.85 3.29 -11.03
CA GLY A 20 9.18 2.40 -11.95
C GLY A 20 7.81 2.94 -12.38
N PRO A 21 7.17 2.31 -13.38
CA PRO A 21 5.86 2.72 -13.86
C PRO A 21 4.75 2.54 -12.81
N ALA A 22 4.93 1.63 -11.86
CA ALA A 22 3.99 1.36 -10.78
C ALA A 22 4.68 0.67 -9.59
N ILE A 23 4.03 0.74 -8.44
CA ILE A 23 4.32 -0.06 -7.24
C ILE A 23 3.05 -0.79 -6.81
N GLY A 24 3.20 -1.92 -6.12
CA GLY A 24 2.04 -2.69 -5.68
C GLY A 24 2.35 -3.79 -4.67
N CYS A 25 1.30 -4.48 -4.27
CA CYS A 25 1.41 -5.69 -3.46
C CYS A 25 0.30 -6.70 -3.81
N VAL A 26 0.58 -7.96 -3.50
CA VAL A 26 -0.39 -9.06 -3.49
C VAL A 26 -0.63 -9.45 -2.03
N VAL A 27 -1.88 -9.66 -1.64
CA VAL A 27 -2.27 -10.04 -0.27
C VAL A 27 -3.07 -11.33 -0.33
N ASP A 28 -2.63 -12.35 0.40
CA ASP A 28 -3.28 -13.65 0.48
C ASP A 28 -3.73 -13.98 1.92
N GLY A 29 -4.64 -14.94 2.04
CA GLY A 29 -5.19 -15.40 3.32
C GLY A 29 -6.42 -14.63 3.79
N LEU A 30 -7.04 -13.86 2.88
CA LEU A 30 -8.31 -13.17 3.17
C LEU A 30 -9.48 -14.17 3.16
N PRO A 31 -10.35 -14.14 4.19
CA PRO A 31 -11.59 -14.90 4.18
C PRO A 31 -12.50 -14.49 3.00
N PRO A 32 -13.26 -15.43 2.41
CA PRO A 32 -14.16 -15.13 1.31
C PRO A 32 -15.34 -14.26 1.78
N ARG A 33 -15.95 -13.53 0.84
CA ARG A 33 -17.10 -12.62 1.06
C ARG A 33 -16.81 -11.42 1.97
N MET A 34 -15.54 -11.11 2.23
CA MET A 34 -15.15 -9.83 2.78
C MET A 34 -15.41 -8.74 1.72
N LYS A 35 -16.21 -7.73 2.06
CA LYS A 35 -16.36 -6.54 1.21
C LYS A 35 -15.04 -5.77 1.26
N LEU A 36 -14.49 -5.46 0.09
CA LEU A 36 -13.28 -4.67 -0.04
C LEU A 36 -13.44 -3.76 -1.25
N SER A 37 -13.13 -2.49 -1.05
CA SER A 37 -13.15 -1.45 -2.07
C SER A 37 -11.95 -0.52 -1.91
N GLU A 38 -11.66 0.27 -2.93
CA GLU A 38 -10.60 1.27 -2.91
C GLU A 38 -10.84 2.32 -1.82
N SER A 39 -12.11 2.64 -1.52
CA SER A 39 -12.48 3.58 -0.45
C SER A 39 -12.06 3.11 0.94
N ASP A 40 -11.88 1.80 1.14
CA ASP A 40 -11.41 1.26 2.42
C ASP A 40 -9.89 1.48 2.61
N ILE A 41 -9.14 1.62 1.50
CA ILE A 41 -7.68 1.71 1.48
C ILE A 41 -7.20 3.17 1.34
N GLN A 42 -7.89 3.96 0.52
CA GLN A 42 -7.49 5.32 0.17
C GLN A 42 -7.23 6.24 1.38
N PRO A 43 -8.04 6.22 2.47
CA PRO A 43 -7.77 7.07 3.64
C PRO A 43 -6.42 6.77 4.31
N ALA A 44 -5.99 5.50 4.32
CA ALA A 44 -4.71 5.09 4.88
C ALA A 44 -3.52 5.56 4.00
N LEU A 45 -3.68 5.51 2.67
CA LEU A 45 -2.70 6.05 1.72
C LEU A 45 -2.61 7.58 1.84
N ASP A 46 -3.74 8.26 1.88
CA ASP A 46 -3.82 9.71 1.98
C ASP A 46 -3.21 10.22 3.28
N ARG A 47 -3.35 9.50 4.39
CA ARG A 47 -2.71 9.85 5.67
C ARG A 47 -1.18 9.84 5.56
N ARG A 48 -0.60 8.97 4.73
CA ARG A 48 0.85 8.87 4.50
C ARG A 48 1.34 9.86 3.45
N ARG A 49 0.45 10.42 2.63
CA ARG A 49 0.82 11.38 1.59
C ARG A 49 1.46 12.64 2.22
N PRO A 50 2.70 13.01 1.84
CA PRO A 50 3.32 14.25 2.28
C PRO A 50 2.56 15.47 1.70
N GLY A 51 2.66 16.64 2.34
CA GLY A 51 1.98 17.86 1.89
C GLY A 51 0.76 18.26 2.75
N LYS A 52 0.43 17.50 3.79
CA LYS A 52 -0.73 17.76 4.67
C LYS A 52 -0.41 18.66 5.87
N SER A 53 0.87 18.87 6.19
CA SER A 53 1.27 19.74 7.31
C SER A 53 2.02 20.96 6.80
N ARG A 54 1.98 22.04 7.59
CA ARG A 54 2.67 23.30 7.31
C ARG A 54 4.20 23.17 7.22
N HIS A 55 4.75 22.02 7.60
CA HIS A 55 6.18 21.70 7.59
C HIS A 55 6.60 20.87 6.37
N THR A 56 5.66 20.50 5.50
CA THR A 56 5.96 19.75 4.27
C THR A 56 5.87 20.65 3.05
N THR A 57 6.76 20.45 2.08
CA THR A 57 6.73 21.16 0.80
C THR A 57 5.45 20.82 0.04
N GLN A 58 4.78 21.84 -0.51
CA GLN A 58 3.56 21.67 -1.30
C GLN A 58 3.88 20.87 -2.57
N ARG A 59 3.20 19.73 -2.78
CA ARG A 59 3.18 19.06 -4.08
C ARG A 59 2.03 19.66 -4.90
N ARG A 60 2.33 20.13 -6.11
CA ARG A 60 1.34 20.25 -7.19
C ARG A 60 1.02 18.86 -7.74
#